data_AF-X1F5X1-F1
#
_entry.id   AF-X1F5X1-F1
#
_cell.length_a   1.000
_cell.length_b   1.000
_cell.length_c   1.000
_cell.angle_alpha   90.00
_cell.angle_beta   90.00
_cell.angle_gamma   90.00
#
_symmetry.space_group_name_H-M   'P 1'
#
loop_
_entity.id
_entity.type
_entity.pdbx_description
1 polymer ?
#
loop_
_entity_poly.entity_id
_entity_poly.type
_entity_poly.pdbx_seq_one_letter_code
_entity_poly.pdbx_strand_id
1 'polypeptide(L)'
;PDFSYVKLREETKSLTENIRKLKMQLQKTNLETMVQYKDDKISLAELIIRIGDIRAEISVLNGLYKARDEYSMFRHDEDNSVQPQVPPKDIEKEIAELNKEKTELDGLLQHTNWTVDLI
;
A
#
# COMPACT_ATOMS: atom_id res chain seq x y z
N PRO A 1 16.43 34.53 -19.20
CA PRO A 1 16.41 33.99 -17.82
C PRO A 1 17.82 33.50 -17.45
N ASP A 2 18.51 34.27 -16.61
CA ASP A 2 19.88 33.94 -16.18
C ASP A 2 19.81 33.07 -14.92
N PHE A 3 19.63 31.76 -15.13
CA PHE A 3 19.70 30.78 -14.06
C PHE A 3 21.17 30.54 -13.72
N SER A 4 21.68 31.28 -12.73
CA SER A 4 23.01 31.03 -12.19
C SER A 4 23.07 29.61 -11.62
N TYR A 5 23.93 28.77 -12.21
CA TYR A 5 24.19 27.40 -11.74
C TYR A 5 24.46 27.33 -10.23
N VAL A 6 25.18 28.32 -9.69
CA VAL A 6 25.48 28.40 -8.25
C VAL A 6 24.21 28.55 -7.42
N LYS A 7 23.31 29.46 -7.81
CA LYS A 7 22.02 29.66 -7.13
C LYS A 7 21.16 28.40 -7.19
N LEU A 8 21.03 27.78 -8.36
CA LEU A 8 20.27 26.53 -8.52
C LEU A 8 20.83 25.39 -7.65
N ARG A 9 22.16 25.28 -7.54
CA ARG A 9 22.81 24.29 -6.69
C ARG A 9 22.51 24.52 -5.21
N GLU A 10 22.55 25.78 -4.76
CA GLU A 10 22.23 26.14 -3.38
C GLU A 10 20.75 25.90 -3.04
N GLU A 11 19.84 26.28 -3.95
CA GLU A 11 18.41 26.00 -3.82
C GLU A 11 18.14 24.49 -3.75
N THR A 12 18.76 23.70 -4.63
CA THR A 12 18.63 22.23 -4.62
C THR A 12 19.11 21.63 -3.31
N LYS A 13 20.23 22.12 -2.77
CA LYS A 13 20.76 21.66 -1.49
C LYS A 13 19.82 22.01 -0.34
N SER A 14 19.29 23.24 -0.32
CA SER A 14 18.33 23.70 0.68
C SER A 14 17.05 22.85 0.65
N LEU A 15 16.50 22.60 -0.54
CA LEU A 15 15.32 21.76 -0.74
C LEU A 15 15.55 20.31 -0.28
N THR A 16 16.72 19.75 -0.60
CA THR A 16 17.10 18.39 -0.15
C THR A 16 17.10 18.27 1.37
N GLU A 17 17.63 19.29 2.05
CA GLU A 17 17.71 19.30 3.51
C GLU A 17 16.35 19.53 4.17
N ASN A 18 15.50 20.36 3.56
CA ASN A 18 14.12 20.52 4.00
C ASN A 18 13.33 19.21 3.84
N ILE A 19 13.48 18.50 2.71
CA ILE A 19 12.88 17.18 2.50
C ILE A 19 13.37 16.18 3.56
N ARG A 20 14.67 16.17 3.87
CA ARG A 20 15.22 15.26 4.90
C ARG A 20 14.62 15.55 6.26
N LYS A 21 14.51 16.82 6.67
CA LYS A 21 13.87 17.21 7.93
C LYS A 21 12.42 16.76 7.99
N LEU A 22 11.63 17.02 6.94
CA LEU A 22 10.24 16.60 6.86
C LEU A 22 10.09 15.08 6.95
N LYS A 23 10.97 14.31 6.29
CA LYS A 23 10.97 12.83 6.39
C LYS A 23 11.21 12.35 7.82
N MET A 24 12.15 12.97 8.54
CA MET A 24 12.42 12.62 9.93
C MET A 24 11.23 12.93 10.84
N GLN A 25 10.60 14.10 10.67
CA GLN A 25 9.41 14.49 11.42
C GLN A 25 8.22 13.55 11.13
N LEU A 26 8.00 13.20 9.86
CA LEU A 26 6.98 12.23 9.46
C LEU A 26 7.23 10.87 10.08
N GLN A 27 8.48 10.38 10.05
CA GLN A 27 8.82 9.10 10.64
C GLN A 27 8.57 9.09 12.15
N LYS A 28 8.97 10.15 12.84
CA LYS A 28 8.73 10.31 14.28
C LYS A 28 7.22 10.35 14.58
N THR A 29 6.49 11.20 13.87
CA THR A 29 5.04 11.33 14.01
C THR A 29 4.33 10.01 13.77
N ASN A 30 4.71 9.26 12.73
CA ASN A 30 4.11 7.96 12.44
C ASN A 30 4.37 6.92 13.54
N LEU A 31 5.54 6.95 14.17
CA LEU A 31 5.90 6.02 15.25
C LEU A 31 5.22 6.39 16.59
N GLU A 32 5.07 7.68 16.87
CA GLU A 32 4.52 8.19 18.14
C GLU A 32 3.00 8.33 18.13
N THR A 33 2.38 8.49 16.95
CA THR A 33 0.93 8.59 16.81
C THR A 33 0.31 7.22 16.96
N MET A 34 -0.57 7.07 17.94
CA MET A 34 -1.28 5.83 18.22
C MET A 34 -2.76 5.95 17.86
N VAL A 35 -3.28 4.99 17.10
CA VAL A 35 -4.67 4.90 16.68
C VAL A 35 -5.32 3.65 17.26
N GLN A 36 -6.62 3.74 17.57
CA GLN A 36 -7.40 2.56 17.94
C GLN A 36 -7.87 1.87 16.67
N TYR A 37 -7.57 0.58 16.54
CA TYR A 37 -8.06 -0.24 15.45
C TYR A 37 -8.52 -1.60 15.99
N LYS A 38 -9.81 -1.90 15.83
CA LYS A 38 -10.47 -3.04 16.50
C LYS A 38 -10.21 -2.96 18.02
N ASP A 39 -9.74 -4.03 18.65
CA ASP A 39 -9.46 -4.09 20.09
C ASP A 39 -8.04 -3.63 20.46
N ASP A 40 -7.20 -3.29 19.47
CA ASP A 40 -5.79 -2.95 19.68
C ASP A 40 -5.50 -1.46 19.45
N LYS A 41 -4.50 -0.97 20.17
CA LYS A 41 -3.91 0.36 19.94
C LYS A 41 -2.60 0.18 19.20
N ILE A 42 -2.57 0.61 17.94
CA ILE A 42 -1.42 0.45 17.04
C ILE A 42 -0.83 1.80 16.67
N SER A 43 0.45 1.84 16.32
CA SER A 43 1.05 3.06 15.78
C SER A 43 0.56 3.34 14.37
N LEU A 44 0.63 4.60 13.93
CA LEU A 44 0.32 4.97 12.55
C LEU A 44 1.30 4.30 11.57
N ALA A 45 2.54 4.04 12.00
CA ALA A 45 3.52 3.26 11.25
C ALA A 45 3.06 1.81 11.02
N GLU A 46 2.58 1.13 12.07
CA GLU A 46 2.01 -0.23 11.97
C GLU A 46 0.79 -0.24 11.05
N LEU A 47 -0.09 0.76 11.14
CA LEU A 47 -1.24 0.92 10.25
C LEU A 47 -0.82 0.96 8.77
N ILE A 48 0.21 1.77 8.45
CA ILE A 48 0.74 1.90 7.08
C ILE A 48 1.31 0.56 6.58
N ILE A 49 2.02 -0.18 7.43
CA ILE A 49 2.58 -1.50 7.09
C ILE A 49 1.44 -2.47 6.76
N ARG A 50 0.40 -2.55 7.59
CA ARG A 50 -0.76 -3.43 7.36
C ARG A 50 -1.47 -3.12 6.05
N ILE A 51 -1.65 -1.84 5.71
CA ILE A 51 -2.20 -1.44 4.40
C ILE A 51 -1.30 -1.94 3.26
N GLY A 52 0.02 -1.86 3.44
CA GLY A 52 1.01 -2.38 2.50
C GLY A 52 0.89 -3.89 2.29
N ASP A 53 0.79 -4.65 3.38
CA ASP A 53 0.66 -6.11 3.36
C ASP A 53 -0.62 -6.54 2.65
N ILE A 54 -1.76 -5.91 2.97
CA ILE A 54 -3.03 -6.18 2.31
C ILE A 54 -2.95 -5.88 0.80
N ARG A 55 -2.28 -4.79 0.40
CA ARG A 55 -2.09 -4.48 -1.04
C ARG A 55 -1.25 -5.54 -1.74
N ALA A 56 -0.19 -6.03 -1.09
CA ALA A 56 0.65 -7.09 -1.64
C ALA A 56 -0.15 -8.39 -1.79
N GLU A 57 -0.93 -8.76 -0.79
CA GLU A 57 -1.78 -9.95 -0.79
C GLU A 57 -2.85 -9.89 -1.89
N ILE A 58 -3.59 -8.78 -1.99
CA ILE A 58 -4.52 -8.53 -3.09
C ILE A 58 -3.82 -8.65 -4.45
N SER A 59 -2.59 -8.14 -4.57
CA SER A 59 -1.85 -8.23 -5.83
C SER A 59 -1.49 -9.67 -6.19
N VAL A 60 -1.10 -10.49 -5.22
CA VAL A 60 -0.79 -11.92 -5.42
C VAL A 60 -2.07 -12.68 -5.81
N LEU A 61 -3.16 -12.48 -5.09
CA LEU A 61 -4.46 -13.11 -5.37
C LEU A 61 -4.98 -12.75 -6.77
N ASN A 62 -4.85 -11.49 -7.18
CA ASN A 62 -5.16 -11.07 -8.54
C ASN A 62 -4.26 -11.74 -9.59
N GLY A 63 -2.99 -11.96 -9.27
CA GLY A 63 -2.07 -12.72 -10.13
C GLY A 63 -2.53 -14.16 -10.34
N LEU A 64 -2.92 -14.84 -9.26
CA LEU A 64 -3.48 -16.19 -9.33
C LEU A 64 -4.78 -16.23 -10.13
N TYR A 65 -5.64 -15.24 -9.95
CA TYR A 65 -6.90 -15.12 -10.69
C TYR A 65 -6.67 -14.91 -12.18
N LYS A 66 -5.75 -14.01 -12.58
CA LYS A 66 -5.46 -13.69 -14.00
C LYS A 66 -4.67 -14.76 -14.74
N ALA A 67 -3.73 -15.43 -14.07
CA ALA A 67 -2.96 -16.51 -14.69
C ALA A 67 -3.88 -17.59 -15.25
N ARG A 68 -5.02 -17.85 -14.60
CA ARG A 68 -6.05 -18.77 -15.11
C ARG A 68 -6.52 -18.42 -16.53
N ASP A 69 -6.83 -17.16 -16.79
CA ASP A 69 -7.36 -16.73 -18.10
C ASP A 69 -6.32 -16.91 -19.19
N GLU A 70 -5.05 -16.59 -18.89
CA GLU A 70 -3.93 -16.76 -19.80
C GLU A 70 -3.64 -18.24 -20.10
N TYR A 71 -3.58 -19.11 -19.08
CA TYR A 71 -3.35 -20.56 -19.27
C TYR A 71 -4.48 -21.24 -20.06
N SER A 72 -5.71 -20.71 -20.01
CA SER A 72 -6.84 -21.24 -20.77
C SER A 72 -6.75 -20.97 -22.28
N MET A 73 -6.07 -19.91 -22.70
CA MET A 73 -5.97 -19.51 -24.12
C MET A 73 -4.93 -20.31 -24.92
N PHE A 74 -4.03 -21.05 -24.25
CA PHE A 74 -2.90 -21.74 -24.90
C PHE A 74 -3.09 -23.26 -25.08
N ARG A 75 -4.27 -23.83 -24.79
CA ARG A 75 -4.53 -25.27 -24.98
C ARG A 75 -5.74 -25.54 -25.87
N HIS A 76 -5.47 -25.53 -27.18
CA HIS A 76 -6.18 -26.38 -28.13
C HIS A 76 -5.48 -27.74 -28.11
N ASP A 77 -5.95 -28.68 -27.29
CA ASP A 77 -5.96 -30.12 -27.57
C ASP A 77 -6.30 -30.90 -26.29
N GLU A 78 -6.96 -32.01 -26.54
CA GLU A 78 -7.82 -32.77 -25.64
C GLU A 78 -7.10 -33.35 -24.40
N ASP A 79 -7.85 -33.46 -23.30
CA ASP A 79 -7.62 -34.35 -22.15
C ASP A 79 -6.72 -33.91 -20.97
N ASN A 80 -6.43 -32.62 -20.81
CA ASN A 80 -5.86 -32.10 -19.57
C ASN A 80 -6.67 -30.90 -19.03
N SER A 81 -7.82 -31.16 -18.44
CA SER A 81 -8.56 -30.14 -17.70
C SER A 81 -7.75 -29.76 -16.45
N VAL A 82 -7.02 -28.64 -16.52
CA VAL A 82 -6.35 -28.07 -15.36
C VAL A 82 -7.43 -27.67 -14.36
N GLN A 83 -7.62 -28.48 -13.31
CA GLN A 83 -8.50 -28.11 -12.22
C GLN A 83 -7.77 -27.11 -11.32
N PRO A 84 -8.37 -25.96 -11.04
CA PRO A 84 -7.76 -25.00 -10.13
C PRO A 84 -7.65 -25.61 -8.73
N GLN A 85 -6.51 -25.42 -8.07
CA GLN A 85 -6.30 -25.91 -6.70
C GLN A 85 -7.18 -25.17 -5.68
N VAL A 86 -7.56 -23.93 -5.98
CA VAL A 86 -8.45 -23.09 -5.17
C VAL A 86 -9.63 -22.63 -6.02
N PRO A 87 -10.88 -22.75 -5.53
CA PRO A 87 -12.04 -22.25 -6.24
C PRO A 87 -11.95 -20.74 -6.49
N PRO A 88 -12.25 -20.25 -7.72
CA PRO A 88 -12.18 -18.82 -8.02
C PRO A 88 -13.06 -17.94 -7.12
N LYS A 89 -14.22 -18.47 -6.71
CA LYS A 89 -15.13 -17.79 -5.78
C LYS A 89 -14.51 -17.53 -4.42
N ASP A 90 -13.62 -18.41 -3.96
CA ASP A 90 -12.96 -18.26 -2.66
C ASP A 90 -11.90 -17.15 -2.76
N ILE A 91 -11.16 -17.10 -3.86
CA ILE A 91 -10.21 -16.00 -4.16
C ILE A 91 -10.94 -14.65 -4.26
N GLU A 92 -12.07 -14.60 -4.97
CA GLU A 92 -12.90 -13.38 -5.08
C GLU A 92 -13.40 -12.92 -3.72
N LYS A 93 -13.84 -13.85 -2.88
CA LYS A 93 -14.32 -13.56 -1.53
C LYS A 93 -13.19 -13.00 -0.66
N GLU A 94 -12.01 -13.62 -0.70
CA GLU A 94 -10.84 -13.16 0.05
C GLU A 94 -10.39 -11.77 -0.40
N ILE A 95 -10.34 -11.51 -1.71
CA ILE A 95 -10.07 -10.17 -2.27
C ILE A 95 -11.11 -9.16 -1.78
N ALA A 96 -12.39 -9.52 -1.70
CA ALA A 96 -13.44 -8.63 -1.23
C ALA A 96 -13.29 -8.30 0.27
N GLU A 97 -12.97 -9.29 1.09
CA GLU A 97 -12.71 -9.12 2.53
C GLU A 97 -11.49 -8.22 2.77
N LEU A 98 -10.39 -8.47 2.06
CA LEU A 98 -9.17 -7.65 2.12
C LEU A 98 -9.42 -6.20 1.64
N ASN A 99 -10.20 -5.99 0.59
CA ASN A 99 -10.56 -4.64 0.13
C ASN A 99 -11.40 -3.88 1.14
N LYS A 100 -12.32 -4.57 1.83
CA LYS A 100 -13.11 -3.97 2.90
C LYS A 100 -12.21 -3.52 4.04
N GLU A 101 -11.33 -4.40 4.52
CA GLU A 101 -10.37 -4.07 5.58
C GLU A 101 -9.44 -2.93 5.18
N LYS A 102 -8.88 -2.97 3.97
CA LYS A 102 -8.07 -1.89 3.40
C LYS A 102 -8.81 -0.55 3.42
N THR A 103 -10.09 -0.54 3.03
CA THR A 103 -10.89 0.70 2.98
C THR A 103 -11.08 1.29 4.37
N GLU A 104 -11.32 0.44 5.38
CA GLU A 104 -11.41 0.87 6.78
C GLU A 104 -10.08 1.48 7.27
N LEU A 105 -8.97 0.82 6.97
CA LEU A 105 -7.62 1.27 7.34
C LEU A 105 -7.20 2.57 6.62
N ASP A 106 -7.46 2.66 5.30
CA ASP A 106 -7.19 3.88 4.51
C ASP A 106 -8.01 5.07 5.05
N GLY A 107 -9.27 4.83 5.47
CA GLY A 107 -10.11 5.85 6.10
C GLY A 107 -9.56 6.33 7.44
N LEU A 108 -9.11 5.40 8.29
CA LEU A 108 -8.46 5.71 9.56
C LEU A 108 -7.15 6.48 9.37
N LEU A 109 -6.32 6.06 8.41
CA LEU A 109 -5.08 6.74 8.04
C LEU A 109 -5.34 8.16 7.57
N GLN A 110 -6.31 8.34 6.66
CA GLN A 110 -6.66 9.65 6.14
C GLN A 110 -7.16 10.56 7.25
N HIS A 111 -8.09 10.09 8.09
CA HIS A 111 -8.59 10.88 9.22
C HIS A 111 -7.43 11.32 10.14
N THR A 112 -6.58 10.38 10.53
CA THR A 112 -5.45 10.65 11.42
C THR A 112 -4.50 11.69 10.84
N ASN A 113 -4.16 11.58 9.55
CA ASN A 113 -3.30 12.54 8.86
C ASN A 113 -3.83 13.97 8.84
N TRP A 114 -5.16 14.16 8.90
CA TRP A 114 -5.78 15.48 8.94
C TRP A 114 -5.95 16.05 10.35
N THR A 115 -5.86 15.20 11.37
CA THR A 115 -6.11 15.59 12.77
C THR A 115 -4.84 15.71 13.61
N VAL A 116 -3.73 15.15 13.15
CA VAL A 116 -2.47 15.11 13.90
C VAL A 116 -1.48 16.12 13.35
N ASP A 117 -0.94 16.94 14.23
CA ASP A 117 0.14 17.86 13.90
C ASP A 117 1.47 17.12 13.70
N LEU A 118 2.26 17.59 12.74
CA LEU A 118 3.58 17.06 12.48
C LEU A 118 4.54 17.41 13.64
N ILE A 119 5.09 16.39 14.29
CA ILE A 119 6.01 16.49 15.44
C ILE A 119 7.46 16.60 14.97
#